data_AF-A0A814QV69-F1
#
_entry.id   AF-A0A814QV69-F1
#
_cell.length_a   1.000
_cell.length_b   1.000
_cell.length_c   1.000
_cell.angle_alpha   90.00
_cell.angle_beta   90.00
_cell.angle_gamma   90.00
#
_symmetry.space_group_name_H-M   'P 1'
#
loop_
_entity.id
_entity.type
_entity.pdbx_description
1 polymer ?
#
loop_
_entity_poly.entity_id
_entity_poly.type
_entity_poly.pdbx_seq_one_letter_code
_entity_poly.pdbx_strand_id
1 'polypeptide(L)'
;ICIQSNVPSNFSKILEAEHLQNFSNFRRHFYHINHQRIKFSLQDYPNINITNIRLAPVNQSVQNDFMKRLNKNTSCFPHLVYHGTRLKNIESILQYGFLIPNRAHPSNSEAPIIVSEHGRAFGTGIYSSYSAAYSLLYINATNTFLACAAIPKRDKVGKIERFHGNILVLSHISQIIPLFLIDFKYLNGLWRNYPCFNEEKQCKIDKNNEIKKPVIISRKYLRKVLNYMNDEVRKNNRYQVRSFEFFN
;
A
#
# COMPACT_ATOMS: atom_id res chain seq x y z
N ILE A 1 17.08 -7.56 18.72
CA ILE A 1 16.47 -8.87 19.02
C ILE A 1 15.54 -9.20 17.85
N CYS A 2 15.97 -10.09 16.95
CA CYS A 2 15.11 -10.56 15.85
C CYS A 2 14.12 -11.57 16.43
N ILE A 3 12.83 -11.24 16.40
CA ILE A 3 11.79 -12.24 16.61
C ILE A 3 11.74 -13.06 15.32
N GLN A 4 12.48 -14.16 15.31
CA GLN A 4 12.31 -15.21 14.31
C GLN A 4 10.97 -15.89 14.61
N SER A 5 9.95 -15.54 13.81
CA SER A 5 8.71 -16.32 13.78
C SER A 5 9.04 -17.70 13.19
N ASN A 6 8.99 -18.73 14.04
CA ASN A 6 9.15 -20.13 13.68
C ASN A 6 8.03 -20.56 12.72
N VAL A 7 8.33 -20.57 11.43
CA VAL A 7 7.58 -21.33 10.42
C VAL A 7 8.58 -22.28 9.77
N PRO A 8 8.39 -23.61 9.89
CA PRO A 8 9.28 -24.57 9.28
C PRO A 8 9.00 -24.61 7.78
N SER A 9 9.96 -24.16 6.96
CA SER A 9 9.99 -24.55 5.55
C SER A 9 11.42 -24.87 5.16
N ASN A 10 11.68 -26.14 4.87
CA ASN A 10 12.96 -26.70 4.38
C ASN A 10 13.42 -26.15 3.02
N PHE A 11 12.90 -25.00 2.58
CA PHE A 11 13.31 -24.36 1.34
C PHE A 11 14.41 -23.35 1.64
N SER A 12 15.58 -23.64 1.08
CA SER A 12 16.71 -22.73 1.11
C SER A 12 16.31 -21.41 0.45
N LYS A 13 16.54 -20.28 1.13
CA LYS A 13 16.39 -18.92 0.57
C LYS A 13 17.55 -18.60 -0.40
N ILE A 14 17.99 -19.58 -1.19
CA ILE A 14 19.10 -19.44 -2.12
C ILE A 14 18.54 -19.19 -3.52
N LEU A 15 19.04 -18.15 -4.17
CA LEU A 15 18.77 -17.89 -5.57
C LEU A 15 19.74 -18.68 -6.44
N GLU A 16 19.28 -19.83 -6.91
CA GLU A 16 19.99 -20.61 -7.92
C GLU A 16 19.96 -19.94 -9.32
N ALA A 17 20.89 -20.34 -10.19
CA ALA A 17 21.04 -19.77 -11.53
C ALA A 17 19.75 -19.90 -12.37
N GLU A 18 19.00 -21.00 -12.22
CA GLU A 18 17.74 -21.21 -12.94
C GLU A 18 16.66 -20.18 -12.58
N HIS A 19 16.62 -19.71 -11.33
CA HIS A 19 15.69 -18.70 -10.87
C HIS A 19 16.00 -17.32 -11.45
N LEU A 20 17.26 -17.08 -11.82
CA LEU A 20 17.75 -15.80 -12.32
C LEU A 20 17.65 -15.64 -13.83
N GLN A 21 17.38 -16.74 -14.56
CA GLN A 21 17.30 -16.74 -16.03
C GLN A 21 16.23 -15.78 -16.56
N ASN A 22 15.06 -15.71 -15.93
CA ASN A 22 13.98 -14.82 -16.34
C ASN A 22 13.05 -14.46 -15.16
N PHE A 23 12.25 -13.41 -15.34
CA PHE A 23 11.34 -12.92 -14.31
C PHE A 23 10.26 -13.93 -13.91
N SER A 24 9.79 -14.77 -14.83
CA SER A 24 8.78 -15.78 -14.53
C SER A 24 9.32 -16.85 -13.57
N ASN A 25 10.54 -17.34 -13.83
CA ASN A 25 11.24 -18.29 -12.96
C ASN A 25 11.43 -17.71 -11.56
N PHE A 26 11.96 -16.48 -11.48
CA PHE A 26 12.11 -15.77 -10.21
C PHE A 26 10.77 -15.64 -9.48
N ARG A 27 9.72 -15.15 -10.15
CA ARG A 27 8.41 -14.92 -9.53
C ARG A 27 7.79 -16.22 -9.00
N ARG A 28 7.91 -17.32 -9.74
CA ARG A 28 7.43 -18.65 -9.32
C ARG A 28 8.16 -19.13 -8.07
N HIS A 29 9.48 -19.05 -8.06
CA HIS A 29 10.31 -19.42 -6.91
C HIS A 29 10.01 -18.53 -5.69
N PHE A 30 9.89 -17.23 -5.90
CA PHE A 30 9.56 -16.27 -4.85
C PHE A 30 8.19 -16.57 -4.22
N TYR A 31 7.18 -16.89 -5.04
CA TYR A 31 5.88 -17.32 -4.56
C TYR A 31 6.00 -18.61 -3.75
N HIS A 32 6.72 -19.62 -4.27
CA HIS A 32 6.90 -20.89 -3.59
C HIS A 32 7.45 -20.72 -2.16
N ILE A 33 8.47 -19.88 -1.99
CA ILE A 33 9.05 -19.58 -0.67
C ILE A 33 8.09 -18.80 0.23
N ASN A 34 7.29 -17.88 -0.33
CA ASN A 34 6.52 -16.91 0.46
C ASN A 34 5.00 -17.18 0.50
N HIS A 35 4.49 -18.21 -0.17
CA HIS A 35 3.05 -18.39 -0.39
C HIS A 35 2.25 -18.44 0.92
N GLN A 36 2.75 -19.12 1.96
CA GLN A 36 2.09 -19.17 3.26
C GLN A 36 2.04 -17.78 3.92
N ARG A 37 3.15 -17.04 3.87
CA ARG A 37 3.24 -15.68 4.42
C ARG A 37 2.30 -14.71 3.70
N ILE A 38 2.10 -14.90 2.40
CA ILE A 38 1.14 -14.12 1.60
C ILE A 38 -0.30 -14.52 1.96
N LYS A 39 -0.60 -15.82 1.96
CA LYS A 39 -1.96 -16.35 2.21
C LYS A 39 -2.47 -15.99 3.61
N PHE A 40 -1.56 -15.98 4.59
CA PHE A 40 -1.88 -15.67 5.98
C PHE A 40 -1.52 -14.24 6.38
N SER A 41 -1.22 -13.36 5.42
CA SER A 41 -0.74 -12.00 5.71
C SER A 41 -1.74 -11.12 6.47
N LEU A 42 -3.02 -11.49 6.44
CA LEU A 42 -4.14 -10.79 7.07
C LEU A 42 -4.89 -11.67 8.08
N GLN A 43 -4.31 -12.80 8.51
CA GLN A 43 -4.99 -13.75 9.41
C GLN A 43 -5.39 -13.13 10.76
N ASP A 44 -4.62 -12.15 11.25
CA ASP A 44 -4.88 -11.47 12.53
C ASP A 44 -6.05 -10.47 12.44
N TYR A 45 -6.63 -10.30 11.25
CA TYR A 45 -7.76 -9.41 10.98
C TYR A 45 -8.97 -10.25 10.60
N PRO A 46 -9.74 -10.78 11.58
CA PRO A 46 -10.80 -11.76 11.33
C PRO A 46 -11.92 -11.22 10.44
N ASN A 47 -12.04 -9.90 10.32
CA ASN A 47 -13.04 -9.24 9.48
C ASN A 47 -12.57 -9.08 8.02
N ILE A 48 -11.39 -9.58 7.66
CA ILE A 48 -10.80 -9.48 6.33
C ILE A 48 -10.46 -10.87 5.83
N ASN A 49 -10.86 -11.18 4.61
CA ASN A 49 -10.52 -12.44 3.97
C ASN A 49 -9.89 -12.19 2.59
N ILE A 50 -8.72 -12.78 2.35
CA ILE A 50 -8.08 -12.79 1.03
C ILE A 50 -8.92 -13.67 0.10
N THR A 51 -9.43 -13.09 -0.97
CA THR A 51 -10.30 -13.79 -1.93
C THR A 51 -9.51 -14.30 -3.13
N ASN A 52 -8.46 -13.60 -3.53
CA ASN A 52 -7.66 -13.98 -4.69
C ASN A 52 -6.22 -13.47 -4.57
N ILE A 53 -5.29 -14.22 -5.17
CA ILE A 53 -3.89 -13.83 -5.36
C ILE A 53 -3.58 -14.01 -6.84
N ARG A 54 -3.47 -12.91 -7.58
CA ARG A 54 -3.24 -12.92 -9.03
C ARG A 54 -1.84 -12.43 -9.35
N LEU A 55 -1.30 -12.91 -10.46
CA LEU A 55 -0.04 -12.41 -11.00
C LEU A 55 -0.19 -10.94 -11.39
N ALA A 56 0.76 -10.09 -10.98
CA ALA A 56 0.84 -8.72 -11.45
C ALA A 56 1.35 -8.70 -12.91
N PRO A 57 0.60 -8.12 -13.88
CA PRO A 57 1.02 -8.03 -15.27
C PRO A 57 1.99 -6.85 -15.46
N VAL A 58 3.19 -6.98 -14.93
CA VAL A 58 4.22 -5.92 -14.96
C VAL A 58 4.81 -5.77 -16.36
N ASN A 59 5.03 -4.54 -16.81
CA ASN A 59 5.68 -4.25 -18.09
C ASN A 59 7.09 -4.87 -18.17
N GLN A 60 7.46 -5.38 -19.35
CA GLN A 60 8.73 -6.09 -19.57
C GLN A 60 9.96 -5.22 -19.22
N SER A 61 9.91 -3.92 -19.48
CA SER A 61 11.02 -2.99 -19.15
C SER A 61 11.30 -2.96 -17.65
N VAL A 62 10.24 -2.88 -16.84
CA VAL A 62 10.29 -2.88 -15.38
C VAL A 62 10.79 -4.23 -14.86
N GLN A 63 10.33 -5.34 -15.44
CA GLN A 63 10.84 -6.67 -15.12
C GLN A 63 12.35 -6.76 -15.36
N ASN A 64 12.81 -6.31 -16.53
CA ASN A 64 14.22 -6.34 -16.91
C ASN A 64 15.08 -5.50 -15.96
N ASP A 65 14.64 -4.30 -15.58
CA ASP A 65 15.39 -3.44 -14.68
C ASP A 65 15.50 -4.01 -13.26
N PHE A 66 14.45 -4.65 -12.76
CA PHE A 66 14.50 -5.39 -11.51
C PHE A 66 15.45 -6.61 -11.61
N MET A 67 15.31 -7.43 -12.65
CA MET A 67 16.15 -8.62 -12.84
C MET A 67 17.63 -8.26 -13.01
N LYS A 68 17.97 -7.16 -13.68
CA LYS A 68 19.34 -6.63 -13.74
C LYS A 68 19.88 -6.30 -12.35
N ARG A 69 19.06 -5.70 -11.47
CA ARG A 69 19.47 -5.44 -10.08
C ARG A 69 19.59 -6.74 -9.30
N LEU A 70 18.67 -7.68 -9.45
CA LEU A 70 18.69 -8.97 -8.77
C LEU A 70 19.97 -9.75 -9.11
N ASN A 71 20.34 -9.82 -10.39
CA ASN A 71 21.58 -10.47 -10.85
C ASN A 71 22.86 -9.81 -10.29
N LYS A 72 22.81 -8.51 -9.95
CA LYS A 72 23.92 -7.82 -9.28
C LYS A 72 23.95 -8.05 -7.76
N ASN A 73 22.90 -8.63 -7.18
CA ASN A 73 22.70 -8.77 -5.73
C ASN A 73 22.29 -10.20 -5.35
N THR A 74 22.88 -11.21 -6.02
CA THR A 74 22.53 -12.63 -5.83
C THR A 74 22.80 -13.16 -4.42
N SER A 75 23.68 -12.49 -3.66
CA SER A 75 23.98 -12.84 -2.27
C SER A 75 22.81 -12.61 -1.30
N CYS A 76 21.77 -11.90 -1.72
CA CYS A 76 20.62 -11.59 -0.88
C CYS A 76 19.31 -11.98 -1.55
N PHE A 77 18.56 -12.88 -0.91
CA PHE A 77 17.18 -13.15 -1.30
C PHE A 77 16.29 -11.91 -1.11
N PRO A 78 15.48 -11.50 -2.11
CA PRO A 78 14.58 -10.36 -1.99
C PRO A 78 13.57 -10.51 -0.85
N HIS A 79 13.20 -9.40 -0.24
CA HIS A 79 12.25 -9.34 0.86
C HIS A 79 10.82 -9.32 0.32
N LEU A 80 9.95 -10.15 0.91
CA LEU A 80 8.50 -9.97 0.77
C LEU A 80 8.08 -8.72 1.53
N VAL A 81 7.54 -7.76 0.79
CA VAL A 81 6.93 -6.55 1.31
C VAL A 81 5.59 -6.33 0.62
N TYR A 82 4.78 -5.47 1.22
CA TYR A 82 3.46 -5.10 0.77
C TYR A 82 3.41 -3.61 0.47
N HIS A 83 2.59 -3.23 -0.50
CA HIS A 83 2.36 -1.85 -0.85
C HIS A 83 0.87 -1.61 -1.08
N GLY A 84 0.30 -0.74 -0.25
CA GLY A 84 -1.06 -0.24 -0.44
C GLY A 84 -1.03 1.06 -1.22
N THR A 85 -1.96 1.20 -2.15
CA THR A 85 -2.08 2.39 -3.00
C THR A 85 -3.52 2.52 -3.51
N ARG A 86 -3.87 3.70 -4.00
CA ARG A 86 -5.17 3.95 -4.63
C ARG A 86 -5.29 3.15 -5.93
N LEU A 87 -6.50 2.71 -6.27
CA LEU A 87 -6.76 1.88 -7.46
C LEU A 87 -6.20 2.51 -8.75
N LYS A 88 -6.39 3.83 -8.92
CA LYS A 88 -5.90 4.59 -10.07
C LYS A 88 -4.38 4.57 -10.25
N ASN A 89 -3.62 4.23 -9.20
CA ASN A 89 -2.16 4.17 -9.27
C ASN A 89 -1.66 2.78 -9.68
N ILE A 90 -2.48 1.72 -9.55
CA ILE A 90 -2.05 0.34 -9.80
C ILE A 90 -1.60 0.19 -11.25
N GLU A 91 -2.38 0.69 -12.21
CA GLU A 91 -2.03 0.63 -13.63
C GLU A 91 -0.69 1.31 -13.93
N SER A 92 -0.48 2.52 -13.39
CA SER A 92 0.79 3.24 -13.52
C SER A 92 1.96 2.45 -12.94
N ILE A 93 1.78 1.80 -11.78
CA ILE A 93 2.82 0.97 -11.14
C ILE A 93 3.12 -0.29 -11.98
N LEU A 94 2.10 -0.91 -12.59
CA LEU A 94 2.31 -2.08 -13.45
C LEU A 94 3.01 -1.70 -14.75
N GLN A 95 2.72 -0.52 -15.29
CA GLN A 95 3.29 -0.04 -16.55
C GLN A 95 4.71 0.51 -16.41
N TYR A 96 4.96 1.34 -15.39
CA TYR A 96 6.22 2.08 -15.22
C TYR A 96 7.05 1.62 -14.01
N GLY A 97 6.55 0.66 -13.24
CA GLY A 97 7.13 0.30 -11.96
C GLY A 97 6.81 1.34 -10.89
N PHE A 98 7.43 1.18 -9.73
CA PHE A 98 7.31 2.17 -8.67
C PHE A 98 8.07 3.45 -9.02
N LEU A 99 7.43 4.60 -8.82
CA LEU A 99 8.00 5.92 -9.08
C LEU A 99 8.42 6.59 -7.76
N ILE A 100 9.50 7.35 -7.80
CA ILE A 100 9.96 8.13 -6.65
C ILE A 100 9.38 9.55 -6.75
N PRO A 101 8.71 10.07 -5.71
CA PRO A 101 8.12 11.39 -5.77
C PRO A 101 9.10 12.50 -6.14
N ASN A 102 8.66 13.38 -7.04
CA ASN A 102 9.39 14.55 -7.52
C ASN A 102 10.70 14.20 -8.21
N ARG A 103 10.77 13.02 -8.82
CA ARG A 103 11.89 12.59 -9.66
C ARG A 103 11.37 12.05 -10.98
N ALA A 104 12.05 12.41 -12.06
CA ALA A 104 11.86 11.76 -13.34
C ALA A 104 12.29 10.28 -13.25
N HIS A 105 11.63 9.43 -14.04
CA HIS A 105 12.06 8.05 -14.18
C HIS A 105 13.41 8.01 -14.92
N PRO A 106 14.41 7.24 -14.42
CA PRO A 106 15.78 7.30 -14.91
C PRO A 106 15.97 6.84 -16.36
N SER A 107 15.09 5.97 -16.86
CA SER A 107 15.22 5.32 -18.18
C SER A 107 13.97 5.42 -19.06
N ASN A 108 12.90 6.08 -18.61
CA ASN A 108 11.62 6.11 -19.32
C ASN A 108 11.01 7.51 -19.24
N SER A 109 11.18 8.31 -20.29
CA SER A 109 10.69 9.68 -20.34
C SER A 109 9.16 9.81 -20.38
N GLU A 110 8.45 8.74 -20.71
CA GLU A 110 6.98 8.71 -20.74
C GLU A 110 6.38 8.47 -19.35
N ALA A 111 7.17 7.99 -18.39
CA ALA A 111 6.70 7.78 -17.04
C ALA A 111 6.40 9.13 -16.36
N PRO A 112 5.22 9.28 -15.73
CA PRO A 112 4.83 10.55 -15.13
C PRO A 112 5.71 10.90 -13.93
N ILE A 113 5.90 12.19 -13.69
CA ILE A 113 6.47 12.65 -12.41
C ILE A 113 5.33 12.71 -11.40
N ILE A 114 5.36 11.83 -10.40
CA ILE A 114 4.42 11.90 -9.30
C ILE A 114 4.85 13.00 -8.33
N VAL A 115 3.94 13.92 -8.00
CA VAL A 115 4.19 15.00 -7.04
C VAL A 115 3.73 14.54 -5.66
N SER A 116 4.57 14.74 -4.65
CA SER A 116 4.17 14.54 -3.25
C SER A 116 4.89 15.53 -2.36
N GLU A 117 4.10 16.39 -1.72
CA GLU A 117 4.55 17.37 -0.72
C GLU A 117 4.48 16.80 0.70
N HIS A 118 3.70 15.75 0.91
CA HIS A 118 3.49 15.10 2.21
C HIS A 118 4.00 13.64 2.20
N GLY A 119 4.10 13.02 3.38
CA GLY A 119 4.43 11.60 3.49
C GLY A 119 5.91 11.24 3.34
N ARG A 120 6.82 12.14 3.74
CA ARG A 120 8.29 11.91 3.73
C ARG A 120 8.88 11.74 5.13
N ALA A 121 8.14 11.15 6.07
CA ALA A 121 8.55 11.02 7.47
C ALA A 121 9.96 10.41 7.65
N PHE A 122 10.41 9.62 6.66
CA PHE A 122 11.70 8.94 6.64
C PHE A 122 12.49 9.25 5.36
N GLY A 123 12.24 10.43 4.76
CA GLY A 123 12.85 10.93 3.53
C GLY A 123 12.17 10.48 2.23
N THR A 124 12.59 11.02 1.10
CA THR A 124 12.03 10.69 -0.22
C THR A 124 12.37 9.27 -0.66
N GLY A 125 11.39 8.52 -1.16
CA GLY A 125 11.58 7.16 -1.67
C GLY A 125 10.26 6.43 -1.90
N ILE A 126 10.36 5.15 -2.23
CA ILE A 126 9.21 4.25 -2.37
C ILE A 126 8.97 3.59 -1.01
N TYR A 127 7.79 3.82 -0.46
CA TYR A 127 7.38 3.28 0.83
C TYR A 127 6.71 1.92 0.63
N SER A 128 7.12 0.93 1.42
CA SER A 128 6.52 -0.40 1.47
C SER A 128 6.51 -0.88 2.92
N SER A 129 5.80 -1.97 3.20
CA SER A 129 5.73 -2.53 4.55
C SER A 129 5.96 -4.02 4.60
N TYR A 130 6.58 -4.52 5.65
CA TYR A 130 6.60 -5.96 5.95
C TYR A 130 5.25 -6.48 6.47
N SER A 131 4.33 -5.58 6.83
CA SER A 131 2.98 -5.90 7.27
C SER A 131 1.97 -5.58 6.16
N ALA A 132 1.19 -6.60 5.75
CA ALA A 132 0.08 -6.40 4.83
C ALA A 132 -0.98 -5.48 5.44
N ALA A 133 -1.27 -5.65 6.73
CA ALA A 133 -2.22 -4.83 7.46
C ALA A 133 -1.83 -3.35 7.51
N TYR A 134 -0.55 -3.04 7.72
CA TYR A 134 -0.07 -1.66 7.65
C TYR A 134 -0.27 -1.07 6.25
N SER A 135 -0.10 -1.89 5.21
CA SER A 135 -0.34 -1.47 3.82
C SER A 135 -1.81 -1.16 3.54
N LEU A 136 -2.75 -1.84 4.21
CA LEU A 136 -4.18 -1.57 4.04
C LEU A 136 -4.57 -0.13 4.37
N LEU A 137 -3.82 0.56 5.24
CA LEU A 137 -4.06 1.96 5.58
C LEU A 137 -3.91 2.92 4.37
N TYR A 138 -3.25 2.47 3.30
CA TYR A 138 -2.90 3.29 2.13
C TYR A 138 -3.69 2.96 0.87
N ILE A 139 -4.56 1.94 0.90
CA ILE A 139 -5.29 1.49 -0.30
C ILE A 139 -6.43 2.44 -0.69
N ASN A 140 -6.97 3.21 0.26
CA ASN A 140 -8.06 4.17 0.07
C ASN A 140 -9.29 3.60 -0.67
N ALA A 141 -10.11 2.84 0.07
CA ALA A 141 -11.37 2.24 -0.39
C ALA A 141 -11.25 1.26 -1.57
N THR A 142 -10.08 0.63 -1.74
CA THR A 142 -9.90 -0.47 -2.69
C THR A 142 -9.82 -1.79 -1.93
N ASN A 143 -10.14 -2.87 -2.65
CA ASN A 143 -10.07 -4.23 -2.15
C ASN A 143 -8.86 -4.99 -2.72
N THR A 144 -7.84 -4.25 -3.18
CA THR A 144 -6.64 -4.80 -3.82
C THR A 144 -5.39 -4.07 -3.33
N PHE A 145 -4.38 -4.83 -2.93
CA PHE A 145 -3.04 -4.31 -2.63
C PHE A 145 -1.96 -5.17 -3.28
N LEU A 146 -0.71 -4.70 -3.26
CA LEU A 146 0.40 -5.34 -3.94
C LEU A 146 1.26 -6.13 -2.95
N ALA A 147 1.59 -7.38 -3.29
CA ALA A 147 2.75 -8.07 -2.73
C ALA A 147 3.93 -7.96 -3.69
N CYS A 148 5.05 -7.51 -3.15
CA CYS A 148 6.23 -7.10 -3.89
C CYS A 148 7.48 -7.84 -3.40
N ALA A 149 8.47 -7.95 -4.28
CA ALA A 149 9.83 -8.31 -3.90
C ALA A 149 10.68 -7.05 -3.80
N ALA A 150 11.42 -6.89 -2.70
CA ALA A 150 12.30 -5.74 -2.46
C ALA A 150 13.76 -6.16 -2.23
N ILE A 151 14.70 -5.42 -2.84
CA ILE A 151 16.14 -5.55 -2.69
C ILE A 151 16.66 -4.26 -2.02
N PRO A 152 16.51 -4.16 -0.68
CA PRO A 152 16.92 -2.97 0.05
C PRO A 152 18.44 -2.81 0.03
N LYS A 153 18.90 -1.55 0.05
CA LYS A 153 20.32 -1.25 0.23
C LYS A 153 20.72 -1.57 1.67
N ARG A 154 21.89 -2.17 1.81
CA ARG A 154 22.50 -2.52 3.10
C ARG A 154 23.75 -1.67 3.32
N ASP A 155 23.99 -1.33 4.56
CA ASP A 155 25.23 -0.67 4.98
C ASP A 155 26.42 -1.65 4.99
N LYS A 156 27.60 -1.15 5.37
CA LYS A 156 28.84 -1.96 5.46
C LYS A 156 28.74 -3.13 6.44
N VAL A 157 27.79 -3.09 7.38
CA VAL A 157 27.56 -4.11 8.42
C VAL A 157 26.43 -5.06 8.00
N GLY A 158 25.85 -4.87 6.80
CA GLY A 158 24.77 -5.70 6.26
C GLY A 158 23.37 -5.32 6.76
N LYS A 159 23.23 -4.24 7.55
CA LYS A 159 21.93 -3.76 8.04
C LYS A 159 21.22 -2.93 6.96
N ILE A 160 19.90 -3.03 6.89
CA ILE A 160 19.09 -2.26 5.94
C ILE A 160 19.13 -0.77 6.33
N GLU A 161 19.51 0.10 5.38
CA GLU A 161 19.75 1.53 5.67
C GLU A 161 18.49 2.31 6.06
N ARG A 162 17.33 2.01 5.46
CA ARG A 162 16.10 2.81 5.59
C ARG A 162 14.90 1.96 6.00
N PHE A 163 15.04 1.34 7.17
CA PHE A 163 14.05 0.48 7.78
C PHE A 163 13.58 1.06 9.13
N HIS A 164 12.27 1.30 9.25
CA HIS A 164 11.66 1.97 10.40
C HIS A 164 10.43 1.18 10.88
N GLY A 165 10.63 0.29 11.85
CA GLY A 165 9.56 -0.59 12.34
C GLY A 165 9.08 -1.53 11.26
N ASN A 166 7.84 -1.39 10.79
CA ASN A 166 7.32 -2.19 9.68
C ASN A 166 7.54 -1.54 8.30
N ILE A 167 8.12 -0.33 8.24
CA ILE A 167 8.22 0.46 7.02
C ILE A 167 9.60 0.29 6.40
N LEU A 168 9.62 0.04 5.10
CA LEU A 168 10.82 0.01 4.28
C LEU A 168 10.76 1.11 3.23
N VAL A 169 11.79 1.96 3.19
CA VAL A 169 11.90 3.05 2.20
C VAL A 169 13.03 2.78 1.22
N LEU A 170 12.68 2.66 -0.05
CA LEU A 170 13.61 2.34 -1.13
C LEU A 170 13.97 3.62 -1.91
N SER A 171 15.25 3.79 -2.21
CA SER A 171 15.79 5.00 -2.84
C SER A 171 15.91 4.91 -4.36
N HIS A 172 15.67 3.73 -4.94
CA HIS A 172 15.78 3.49 -6.37
C HIS A 172 14.65 2.59 -6.87
N ILE A 173 14.10 2.93 -8.05
CA ILE A 173 12.91 2.28 -8.61
C ILE A 173 13.08 0.77 -8.85
N SER A 174 14.26 0.34 -9.30
CA SER A 174 14.52 -1.08 -9.57
C SER A 174 14.73 -1.93 -8.31
N GLN A 175 14.69 -1.34 -7.11
CA GLN A 175 14.79 -2.08 -5.86
C GLN A 175 13.51 -2.82 -5.50
N ILE A 176 12.39 -2.55 -6.16
CA ILE A 176 11.12 -3.19 -5.84
C ILE A 176 10.33 -3.44 -7.11
N ILE A 177 9.63 -4.57 -7.12
CA ILE A 177 8.74 -4.95 -8.22
C ILE A 177 7.46 -5.57 -7.64
N PRO A 178 6.27 -5.18 -8.14
CA PRO A 178 5.04 -5.88 -7.78
C PRO A 178 5.07 -7.28 -8.41
N LEU A 179 4.77 -8.30 -7.62
CA LEU A 179 4.70 -9.68 -8.11
C LEU A 179 3.26 -10.18 -8.18
N PHE A 180 2.45 -9.79 -7.19
CA PHE A 180 1.07 -10.23 -7.07
C PHE A 180 0.13 -9.09 -6.71
N LEU A 181 -1.07 -9.15 -7.25
CA LEU A 181 -2.24 -8.42 -6.80
C LEU A 181 -2.98 -9.31 -5.80
N ILE A 182 -3.19 -8.81 -4.59
CA ILE A 182 -3.93 -9.51 -3.54
C ILE A 182 -5.29 -8.84 -3.42
N ASP A 183 -6.32 -9.57 -3.83
CA ASP A 183 -7.71 -9.15 -3.69
C ASP A 183 -8.26 -9.70 -2.36
N PHE A 184 -9.02 -8.89 -1.64
CA PHE A 184 -9.60 -9.27 -0.36
C PHE A 184 -11.00 -8.69 -0.20
N LYS A 185 -11.74 -9.14 0.83
CA LYS A 185 -13.06 -8.60 1.19
C LYS A 185 -13.16 -8.37 2.68
N TYR A 186 -13.93 -7.35 3.07
CA TYR A 186 -14.38 -7.17 4.44
C TYR A 186 -15.62 -8.03 4.68
N LEU A 187 -15.62 -8.87 5.72
CA LEU A 187 -16.70 -9.83 5.98
C LEU A 187 -17.95 -9.19 6.58
N ASN A 188 -17.83 -8.04 7.26
CA ASN A 188 -18.92 -7.52 8.09
C ASN A 188 -19.80 -6.46 7.42
N GLY A 189 -19.56 -6.08 6.16
CA GLY A 189 -20.34 -5.05 5.43
C GLY A 189 -20.39 -3.64 6.06
N LEU A 190 -19.90 -3.48 7.30
CA LEU A 190 -19.97 -2.27 8.12
C LEU A 190 -18.91 -1.24 7.78
N TRP A 191 -17.78 -1.70 7.21
CA TRP A 191 -16.88 -0.81 6.51
C TRP A 191 -17.45 -0.65 5.10
N ARG A 192 -18.42 0.26 4.99
CA ARG A 192 -18.60 1.05 3.77
C ARG A 192 -17.19 1.39 3.28
N ASN A 193 -16.96 1.32 1.99
CA ASN A 193 -15.88 2.01 1.29
C ASN A 193 -15.87 3.47 1.75
N TYR A 194 -15.30 3.77 2.92
CA TYR A 194 -15.17 5.13 3.40
C TYR A 194 -14.06 5.69 2.53
N PRO A 195 -14.34 6.63 1.60
CA PRO A 195 -13.27 7.42 1.06
C PRO A 195 -12.63 8.08 2.28
N CYS A 196 -11.37 7.76 2.56
CA CYS A 196 -10.60 8.52 3.54
C CYS A 196 -10.27 9.88 2.91
N PHE A 197 -11.30 10.70 2.68
CA PHE A 197 -11.27 12.13 2.42
C PHE A 197 -12.62 12.72 2.84
N ASN A 198 -12.67 13.27 4.05
CA ASN A 198 -13.19 14.62 4.15
C ASN A 198 -12.10 15.57 3.65
N GLU A 199 -12.52 16.47 2.78
CA GLU A 199 -11.80 17.61 2.17
C GLU A 199 -10.85 17.29 1.01
N GLU A 200 -11.45 17.27 -0.19
CA GLU A 200 -10.84 17.90 -1.35
C GLU A 200 -10.50 19.37 -1.02
N LYS A 201 -9.27 19.63 -0.56
CA LYS A 201 -8.64 20.90 -0.91
C LYS A 201 -8.10 20.74 -2.33
N GLN A 202 -8.93 21.15 -3.28
CA GLN A 202 -8.52 21.34 -4.67
C GLN A 202 -7.32 22.31 -4.69
N CYS A 203 -6.14 21.80 -5.04
CA CYS A 203 -5.04 22.65 -5.49
C CYS A 203 -5.50 23.35 -6.76
N LYS A 204 -5.52 24.68 -6.69
CA LYS A 204 -5.83 25.59 -7.80
C LYS A 204 -4.88 25.33 -8.97
N ILE A 205 -5.44 25.06 -10.13
CA ILE A 205 -4.82 25.42 -11.41
C ILE A 205 -5.57 26.66 -11.87
N ASP A 206 -4.90 27.81 -11.88
CA ASP A 206 -5.38 28.99 -12.58
C ASP A 206 -5.28 28.76 -14.09
N LYS A 207 -6.34 29.08 -14.83
CA LYS A 207 -6.42 30.32 -15.63
C LYS A 207 -7.75 30.36 -16.38
N ASN A 208 -8.51 31.42 -16.10
CA ASN A 208 -9.65 31.95 -16.86
C ASN A 208 -10.87 31.01 -17.00
N ASN A 209 -11.90 31.23 -16.17
CA ASN A 209 -13.28 31.42 -16.63
C ASN A 209 -14.22 31.75 -15.45
N GLU A 210 -14.79 32.95 -15.52
CA GLU A 210 -15.99 33.50 -14.86
C GLU A 210 -16.24 33.22 -13.36
N ILE A 211 -16.19 34.31 -12.59
CA ILE A 211 -16.53 34.40 -11.17
C ILE A 211 -18.02 34.05 -10.97
N LYS A 212 -18.33 32.80 -10.58
CA LYS A 212 -19.64 32.46 -10.04
C LYS A 212 -19.80 33.05 -8.65
N LYS A 213 -20.83 33.89 -8.46
CA LYS A 213 -21.17 34.49 -7.16
C LYS A 213 -21.35 33.40 -6.09
N PRO A 214 -20.92 33.65 -4.83
CA PRO A 214 -21.04 32.67 -3.77
C PRO A 214 -22.51 32.33 -3.51
N VAL A 215 -22.80 31.04 -3.34
CA VAL A 215 -24.11 30.55 -2.95
C VAL A 215 -24.38 30.96 -1.50
N ILE A 216 -25.20 32.00 -1.33
CA ILE A 216 -25.64 32.46 -0.01
C ILE A 216 -26.73 31.50 0.48
N ILE A 217 -26.36 30.58 1.37
CA ILE A 217 -27.33 29.72 2.05
C ILE A 217 -28.04 30.56 3.12
N SER A 218 -29.37 30.58 3.09
CA SER A 218 -30.15 31.34 4.08
C SER A 218 -29.89 30.83 5.50
N ARG A 219 -29.74 31.75 6.47
CA ARG A 219 -29.57 31.40 7.91
C ARG A 219 -30.67 30.46 8.43
N LYS A 220 -31.89 30.57 7.89
CA LYS A 220 -33.03 29.72 8.24
C LYS A 220 -32.80 28.27 7.80
N TYR A 221 -32.26 28.06 6.60
CA TYR A 221 -31.93 26.73 6.10
C TYR A 221 -30.79 26.10 6.89
N LEU A 222 -29.74 26.87 7.18
CA LEU A 222 -28.61 26.41 7.98
C LEU A 222 -29.03 25.97 9.40
N ARG A 223 -29.88 26.76 10.07
CA ARG A 223 -30.44 26.38 11.39
C ARG A 223 -31.24 25.08 11.33
N LYS A 224 -32.02 24.86 10.26
CA LYS A 224 -32.83 23.65 10.10
C LYS A 224 -31.95 22.40 9.96
N VAL A 225 -30.87 22.50 9.19
CA VAL A 225 -29.89 21.42 9.02
C VAL A 225 -29.15 21.13 10.34
N LEU A 226 -28.67 22.16 11.03
CA LEU A 226 -27.95 21.99 12.30
C LEU A 226 -28.85 21.42 13.40
N ASN A 227 -30.12 21.83 13.46
CA ASN A 227 -31.07 21.26 14.42
C ASN A 227 -31.36 19.79 14.12
N TYR A 228 -31.54 19.43 12.85
CA TYR A 228 -31.72 18.03 12.45
C TYR A 228 -30.52 17.15 12.85
N MET A 229 -29.30 17.65 12.62
CA MET A 229 -28.08 16.93 13.02
C MET A 229 -27.98 16.77 14.55
N ASN A 230 -28.30 17.82 15.31
CA ASN A 230 -28.30 17.75 16.77
C ASN A 230 -29.38 16.82 17.32
N ASP A 231 -30.55 16.75 16.69
CA ASP A 231 -31.62 15.83 17.09
C ASP A 231 -31.22 14.37 16.83
N GLU A 232 -30.54 14.08 15.72
CA GLU A 232 -30.02 12.74 15.42
C GLU A 232 -28.91 12.31 16.40
N VAL A 233 -28.00 13.22 16.75
CA VAL A 233 -26.97 12.95 17.78
C VAL A 233 -27.60 12.70 19.15
N ARG A 234 -28.64 13.47 19.52
CA ARG A 234 -29.37 13.28 20.79
C ARG A 234 -30.18 11.99 20.83
N LYS A 235 -30.75 11.56 19.69
CA LYS A 235 -31.40 10.24 19.60
C LYS A 235 -30.39 9.11 19.79
N ASN A 236 -29.21 9.21 19.19
CA ASN A 236 -28.17 8.18 19.33
C ASN A 236 -27.59 8.11 20.75
N ASN A 237 -27.42 9.24 21.43
CA ASN A 237 -26.91 9.25 22.81
C ASN A 237 -27.95 8.75 23.86
N ARG A 238 -29.25 8.69 23.51
CA ARG A 238 -30.28 8.09 24.40
C ARG A 238 -30.30 6.56 24.39
N TYR A 239 -29.61 5.90 23.45
CA TYR A 239 -29.52 4.43 23.40
C TYR A 239 -28.29 3.86 24.12
N GLN A 240 -27.37 4.69 24.62
CA GLN A 240 -26.18 4.23 25.36
C GLN A 240 -26.29 4.35 26.89
N VAL A 241 -27.46 4.70 27.44
CA VAL A 241 -27.69 4.77 28.89
C VAL A 241 -28.84 3.87 29.30
N ARG A 242 -28.59 2.56 29.36
CA ARG A 242 -29.29 1.56 30.20
C ARG A 242 -28.27 0.46 30.52
N SER A 243 -27.50 0.63 31.59
CA SER A 243 -27.77 0.15 32.96
C SER A 243 -27.39 -1.33 33.15
N PHE A 244 -26.33 -1.58 33.91
CA PHE A 244 -26.31 -2.59 34.98
C PHE A 244 -25.28 -2.17 36.02
N GLU A 245 -25.78 -1.59 37.10
CA GLU A 245 -25.11 -1.55 38.41
C GLU A 245 -26.05 -2.22 39.43
N PHE A 246 -25.42 -3.00 40.32
CA PHE A 246 -25.88 -3.61 41.59
C PHE A 246 -26.77 -4.87 41.57
N PHE A 247 -26.23 -6.04 41.96
CA PHE A 247 -26.09 -6.50 43.37
C PHE A 247 -25.53 -7.94 43.43
N ASN A 248 -24.35 -8.11 44.04
CA ASN A 248 -23.95 -9.08 45.07
C ASN A 248 -22.43 -9.18 45.15
#